data_AF-A0A7C2W658-F1
#
_entry.id   AF-A0A7C2W658-F1
#
_cell.length_a   1.000
_cell.length_b   1.000
_cell.length_c   1.000
_cell.angle_alpha   90.00
_cell.angle_beta   90.00
_cell.angle_gamma   90.00
#
_symmetry.space_group_name_H-M   'P 1'
#
loop_
_entity.id
_entity.type
_entity.pdbx_description
1 polymer ?
#
loop_
_entity_poly.entity_id
_entity_poly.type
_entity_poly.pdbx_seq_one_letter_code
_entity_poly.pdbx_strand_id
1 'polypeptide(L)'
;MAERRWTMDEATSPCVDTGDPGSPVGREPFPNGGRVNMGAYGGTAEASKSYFGGPPCETIVAGDINGDCRVDFADFCILVQQWCVDNTP
;
A
#
# COMPACT_ATOMS: atom_id res chain seq x y z
N MET A 1 2.62 15.67 -22.87
CA MET A 1 2.27 15.24 -21.49
C MET A 1 3.41 14.34 -21.03
N ALA A 2 4.14 14.68 -19.98
CA ALA A 2 5.20 13.81 -19.47
C ALA A 2 4.54 12.60 -18.79
N GLU A 3 4.83 11.38 -19.25
CA GLU A 3 4.48 10.17 -18.53
C GLU A 3 5.18 10.20 -17.16
N ARG A 4 4.40 10.23 -16.08
CA ARG A 4 4.93 9.97 -14.74
C ARG A 4 5.28 8.49 -14.65
N ARG A 5 6.48 8.14 -15.13
CA ARG A 5 7.05 6.81 -14.96
C ARG A 5 7.53 6.68 -13.52
N TRP A 6 7.10 5.62 -12.86
CA TRP A 6 7.63 5.26 -11.55
C TRP A 6 9.10 4.86 -11.70
N THR A 7 9.98 5.53 -10.96
CA THR A 7 11.39 5.14 -10.87
C THR A 7 11.54 4.23 -9.67
N MET A 8 12.10 3.04 -9.88
CA MET A 8 12.50 2.19 -8.77
C MET A 8 13.81 2.72 -8.20
N ASP A 9 13.80 3.04 -6.91
CA ASP A 9 15.01 3.37 -6.16
C ASP A 9 15.67 2.11 -5.60
N GLU A 10 17.00 2.14 -5.45
CA GLU A 10 17.78 1.04 -4.87
C GLU A 10 17.55 0.90 -3.35
N ALA A 11 17.02 1.94 -2.69
CA ALA A 11 16.70 1.96 -1.28
C ALA A 11 15.26 2.45 -1.06
N THR A 12 14.44 1.65 -0.37
CA THR A 12 13.12 2.08 0.09
C THR A 12 13.22 2.74 1.46
N SER A 13 12.39 3.75 1.71
CA SER A 13 12.33 4.40 3.02
C SER A 13 11.74 3.44 4.05
N PRO A 14 12.29 3.38 5.28
CA PRO A 14 11.70 2.58 6.36
C PRO A 14 10.31 3.08 6.78
N CYS A 15 9.91 4.27 6.32
CA CYS A 15 8.60 4.83 6.56
C CYS A 15 7.52 4.36 5.58
N VAL A 16 7.87 3.59 4.55
CA VAL A 16 6.89 3.05 3.59
C VAL A 16 6.09 1.92 4.25
N ASP A 17 4.76 1.96 4.14
CA ASP A 17 3.81 0.97 4.66
C ASP A 17 3.92 0.70 6.17
N THR A 18 4.32 1.70 6.95
CA THR A 18 4.59 1.56 8.39
C THR A 18 3.70 2.39 9.30
N GLY A 19 2.71 3.08 8.74
CA GLY A 19 1.75 3.88 9.49
C GLY A 19 0.89 3.07 10.43
N ASP A 20 0.10 3.80 11.22
CA ASP A 20 -0.85 3.18 12.13
C ASP A 20 -1.75 2.21 11.37
N PRO A 21 -1.80 0.93 11.75
CA PRO A 21 -2.57 -0.05 11.00
C PRO A 21 -4.08 0.15 11.06
N GLY A 22 -4.56 0.94 12.04
CA GLY A 22 -5.94 1.39 12.16
C GLY A 22 -6.32 2.49 11.17
N SER A 23 -5.32 3.19 10.64
CA SER A 23 -5.51 4.34 9.76
C SER A 23 -5.75 3.90 8.30
N PRO A 24 -6.65 4.57 7.57
CA PRO A 24 -6.90 4.26 6.17
C PRO A 24 -5.69 4.60 5.30
N VAL A 25 -5.39 3.76 4.32
CA VAL A 25 -4.36 4.02 3.28
C VAL A 25 -4.67 5.26 2.43
N GLY A 26 -5.92 5.74 2.41
CA GLY A 26 -6.29 6.97 1.72
C GLY A 26 -6.15 6.87 0.20
N ARG A 27 -5.38 7.80 -0.40
CA ARG A 27 -5.19 7.89 -1.86
C ARG A 27 -3.87 7.30 -2.35
N GLU A 28 -3.18 6.55 -1.51
CA GLU A 28 -1.89 5.96 -1.87
C GLU A 28 -2.02 5.01 -3.07
N PRO A 29 -1.14 5.14 -4.07
CA PRO A 29 -1.26 4.38 -5.31
C PRO A 29 -0.89 2.91 -5.11
N PHE A 30 -1.64 1.99 -5.72
CA PHE A 30 -1.34 0.57 -5.68
C PHE A 30 -0.05 0.21 -6.46
N PRO A 31 0.80 -0.71 -5.96
CA PRO A 31 0.72 -1.40 -4.66
C PRO A 31 1.14 -0.52 -3.47
N ASN A 32 0.47 -0.68 -2.32
CA ASN A 32 0.61 0.18 -1.12
C ASN A 32 0.76 -0.60 0.21
N GLY A 33 1.03 -1.91 0.16
CA GLY A 33 1.36 -2.70 1.35
C GLY A 33 0.23 -2.91 2.34
N GLY A 34 -0.96 -2.36 2.07
CA GLY A 34 -2.11 -2.40 2.97
C GLY A 34 -1.97 -1.53 4.22
N ARG A 35 -0.97 -0.63 4.28
CA ARG A 35 -0.75 0.30 5.40
C ARG A 35 -0.32 1.67 4.90
N VAL A 36 -0.83 2.72 5.53
CA VAL A 36 -0.49 4.09 5.13
C VAL A 36 1.00 4.38 5.34
N ASN A 37 1.64 5.11 4.44
CA ASN A 37 3.03 5.54 4.62
C ASN A 37 3.17 6.57 5.76
N MET A 38 4.29 6.54 6.49
CA MET A 38 4.66 7.55 7.48
C MET A 38 5.54 8.64 6.87
N GLY A 39 4.97 9.55 6.09
CA GLY A 39 5.74 10.63 5.46
C GLY A 39 4.92 11.86 5.12
N ALA A 40 5.59 12.90 4.61
CA ALA A 40 4.93 14.15 4.21
C ALA A 40 3.82 13.96 3.16
N TYR A 41 3.91 12.88 2.38
CA TYR A 41 2.93 12.49 1.35
C TYR A 41 2.11 11.25 1.75
N GLY A 42 2.21 10.77 2.99
CA GLY A 42 1.42 9.64 3.47
C GLY A 42 -0.08 9.88 3.32
N GLY A 43 -0.80 8.89 2.81
CA GLY A 43 -2.24 8.98 2.53
C GLY A 43 -2.62 9.74 1.25
N THR A 44 -1.65 10.26 0.48
CA THR A 44 -1.91 11.04 -0.75
C THR A 44 -1.56 10.26 -2.03
N ALA A 45 -1.96 10.80 -3.19
CA ALA A 45 -1.67 10.19 -4.49
C ALA A 45 -0.18 10.31 -4.90
N GLU A 46 0.59 11.10 -4.17
CA GLU A 46 2.01 11.32 -4.33
C GLU A 46 2.86 10.39 -3.46
N ALA A 47 2.23 9.56 -2.62
CA ALA A 47 2.95 8.61 -1.79
C ALA A 47 3.68 7.57 -2.64
N SER A 48 4.80 7.09 -2.11
CA SER A 48 5.59 6.03 -2.74
C SER A 48 4.83 4.70 -2.77
N LYS A 49 5.09 3.90 -3.80
CA LYS A 49 4.57 2.53 -3.93
C LYS A 49 5.43 1.53 -3.18
N SER A 50 4.80 0.44 -2.75
CA SER A 50 5.45 -0.69 -2.11
C SER A 50 6.28 -1.50 -3.11
N TYR A 51 7.37 -2.11 -2.62
CA TYR A 51 8.23 -2.99 -3.40
C TYR A 51 8.47 -4.31 -2.66
N PHE A 52 8.07 -5.41 -3.27
CA PHE A 52 8.12 -6.76 -2.68
C PHE A 52 9.27 -7.62 -3.26
N GLY A 53 10.31 -6.99 -3.82
CA GLY A 53 11.47 -7.70 -4.35
C GLY A 53 11.27 -8.30 -5.75
N GLY A 54 10.23 -7.89 -6.47
CA GLY A 54 9.91 -8.36 -7.82
C GLY A 54 9.17 -7.31 -8.65
N PRO A 55 8.81 -7.63 -9.90
CA PRO A 55 8.05 -6.73 -10.77
C PRO A 55 6.76 -6.25 -10.07
N PRO A 56 6.46 -4.95 -10.11
CA PRO A 56 5.27 -4.42 -9.45
C PRO A 56 4.01 -5.04 -10.05
N CYS A 57 3.09 -5.45 -9.19
CA CYS A 57 1.78 -5.93 -9.60
C CYS A 57 0.95 -4.74 -10.09
N GLU A 58 0.64 -4.67 -11.39
CA GLU A 58 -0.26 -3.63 -11.92
C GLU A 58 -1.73 -4.05 -11.87
N THR A 59 -2.00 -5.34 -11.63
CA THR A 59 -3.36 -5.88 -11.60
C THR A 59 -3.90 -5.84 -10.18
N ILE A 60 -4.96 -5.07 -9.97
CA ILE A 60 -5.68 -5.05 -8.69
C ILE A 60 -6.58 -6.29 -8.64
N VAL A 61 -6.26 -7.23 -7.75
CA VAL A 61 -7.10 -8.40 -7.44
C VAL A 61 -7.77 -8.14 -6.10
N ALA A 62 -9.07 -8.40 -5.98
CA ALA A 62 -9.84 -8.06 -4.77
C ALA A 62 -9.32 -8.71 -3.48
N GLY A 63 -8.60 -9.83 -3.57
CA GLY A 63 -8.00 -10.52 -2.43
C GLY A 63 -6.53 -10.19 -2.17
N ASP A 64 -5.85 -9.52 -3.10
CA ASP A 64 -4.47 -9.06 -2.97
C ASP A 64 -4.52 -7.62 -2.46
N ILE A 65 -4.57 -7.48 -1.14
CA ILE A 65 -4.79 -6.20 -0.47
C ILE A 65 -3.46 -5.45 -0.33
N ASN A 66 -2.35 -6.16 -0.09
CA ASN A 66 -1.03 -5.53 0.04
C ASN A 66 -0.37 -5.21 -1.32
N GLY A 67 -0.82 -5.85 -2.40
CA GLY A 67 -0.33 -5.66 -3.76
C GLY A 67 0.96 -6.40 -4.08
N ASP A 68 1.26 -7.49 -3.37
CA ASP A 68 2.44 -8.32 -3.59
C ASP A 68 2.26 -9.38 -4.70
N CYS A 69 1.14 -9.31 -5.42
CA CYS A 69 0.78 -10.20 -6.53
C CYS A 69 0.46 -11.63 -6.08
N ARG A 70 0.18 -11.83 -4.79
CA ARG A 70 -0.30 -13.08 -4.21
C ARG A 70 -1.55 -12.80 -3.39
N VAL A 71 -2.34 -13.85 -3.20
CA VAL A 71 -3.43 -13.85 -2.22
C VAL A 71 -3.05 -14.88 -1.18
N ASP A 72 -2.59 -14.43 -0.02
CA ASP A 72 -2.11 -15.31 1.04
C ASP A 72 -2.47 -14.82 2.45
N PHE A 73 -1.75 -15.33 3.46
CA PHE A 73 -2.04 -15.00 4.85
C PHE A 73 -1.71 -13.53 5.20
N ALA A 74 -0.85 -12.87 4.44
CA ALA A 74 -0.54 -11.45 4.60
C ALA A 74 -1.78 -10.59 4.32
N ASP A 75 -2.50 -10.87 3.22
CA ASP A 75 -3.76 -10.20 2.90
C ASP A 75 -4.83 -10.47 3.94
N PHE A 76 -4.92 -11.73 4.37
CA PHE A 76 -5.85 -12.11 5.43
C PHE A 76 -5.58 -11.31 6.70
N CYS A 77 -4.30 -11.15 7.11
CA CYS A 77 -3.93 -10.34 8.27
C CYS A 77 -4.41 -8.89 8.16
N ILE A 78 -4.26 -8.27 6.99
CA ILE A 78 -4.72 -6.89 6.76
C ILE A 78 -6.24 -6.81 6.83
N LEU A 79 -6.93 -7.79 6.23
CA LEU A 79 -8.38 -7.89 6.28
C LEU A 79 -8.88 -8.05 7.72
N VAL A 80 -8.32 -8.97 8.50
CA VAL A 80 -8.77 -9.20 9.88
C VAL A 80 -8.41 -8.04 10.81
N GLN A 81 -7.36 -7.29 10.53
CA GLN A 81 -6.97 -6.11 11.29
C GLN A 81 -8.03 -5.00 11.25
N GLN A 82 -8.76 -4.89 10.14
CA GLN A 82 -9.84 -3.91 9.94
C GLN A 82 -11.24 -4.54 10.06
N TRP A 83 -11.32 -5.81 10.44
CA TRP A 83 -12.58 -6.53 10.50
C TRP A 83 -13.49 -5.98 11.58
N CYS A 84 -14.75 -5.73 11.22
CA CYS A 84 -15.77 -5.14 12.09
C CYS A 84 -15.42 -3.74 12.65
N VAL A 85 -14.44 -3.03 12.08
CA VAL A 85 -14.21 -1.62 12.43
C VAL A 85 -15.35 -0.76 11.88
N ASP A 86 -15.96 0.06 12.72
CA ASP A 86 -16.96 1.05 12.32
C ASP A 86 -16.28 2.35 11.91
N ASN A 87 -16.51 2.77 10.66
CA ASN A 87 -15.95 3.98 10.06
C ASN A 87 -17.03 5.03 9.75
N THR A 88 -18.24 4.92 10.33
CA THR A 88 -19.22 5.99 10.22
C THR A 88 -18.69 7.27 10.88
N PRO A 89 -18.81 8.45 10.23
CA PRO A 89 -18.32 9.72 10.77
C PRO A 89 -19.09 10.21 11.99
#